data_AF-A0A0F6TAK2-F1
#
_entry.id   AF-A0A0F6TAK2-F1
#
_cell.length_a   1.000
_cell.length_b   1.000
_cell.length_c   1.000
_cell.angle_alpha   90.00
_cell.angle_beta   90.00
_cell.angle_gamma   90.00
#
_symmetry.space_group_name_H-M   'P 1'
#
loop_
_entity.id
_entity.type
_entity.pdbx_description
1 polymer ?
#
loop_
_entity_poly.entity_id
_entity_poly.type
_entity_poly.pdbx_seq_one_letter_code
_entity_poly.pdbx_strand_id
1 'polypeptide(L)'
;MAKGGLLVAGLGFGTAIGVALGALVLAPNMSGGAAGDDPIREEHRKLLQDNQTLQAQTDSNDSIIDDLASDVVDGSLSDRPVLVIATSDARDGDVSSVKNLLDDADAIDAGQITMTNDFLAPEKADKLLSIVANTLPAGAELDEEQRDVGTHAGQALATALLLDPDTTEPLASVDDRATLLQALRQEGYIEYESGTILPAQAVVIIGGGGYRGYYADNLAHFAEQMKEAGGSTVLAARVQQAAEDRTIDQVRKDFPEVSTVDSINRSSSQLAVIMAVEEQLAGGSGAYGSAASADAAAPALED
;
A
#
# COMPACT_ATOMS: atom_id res chain seq x y z
N MET A 1 53.37 -6.73 -6.97
CA MET A 1 52.72 -7.82 -6.20
C MET A 1 52.81 -7.40 -4.74
N ALA A 2 51.76 -7.30 -3.92
CA ALA A 2 50.44 -7.92 -3.94
C ALA A 2 49.38 -6.95 -3.38
N LYS A 3 48.14 -7.05 -3.86
CA LYS A 3 46.94 -6.41 -3.28
C LYS A 3 46.32 -7.38 -2.27
N GLY A 4 46.05 -6.92 -1.05
CA GLY A 4 45.26 -7.65 -0.06
C GLY A 4 43.77 -7.38 -0.29
N GLY A 5 42.98 -8.45 -0.42
CA GLY A 5 41.54 -8.39 -0.62
C GLY A 5 40.78 -8.09 0.67
N LEU A 6 39.71 -7.32 0.54
CA LEU A 6 38.71 -7.09 1.58
C LEU A 6 37.59 -8.11 1.36
N LEU A 7 37.39 -9.00 2.33
CA LEU A 7 36.25 -9.92 2.36
C LEU A 7 35.11 -9.23 3.12
N VAL A 8 34.02 -8.91 2.44
CA VAL A 8 32.76 -8.53 3.08
C VAL A 8 32.00 -9.83 3.34
N ALA A 9 31.84 -10.17 4.61
CA ALA A 9 31.04 -11.31 5.03
C ALA A 9 29.59 -10.84 5.21
N GLY A 10 28.71 -11.23 4.29
CA GLY A 10 27.25 -11.09 4.45
C GLY A 10 26.74 -12.17 5.43
N LEU A 11 26.13 -11.74 6.52
CA LEU A 11 25.40 -12.60 7.46
C LEU A 11 23.95 -12.72 6.96
N GLY A 12 23.65 -13.77 6.21
CA GLY A 12 22.26 -14.15 5.92
C GLY A 12 21.65 -14.87 7.13
N PHE A 13 20.65 -14.25 7.77
CA PHE A 13 19.84 -14.92 8.79
C PHE A 13 18.76 -15.75 8.09
N GLY A 14 19.02 -17.04 7.88
CA GLY A 14 18.00 -17.99 7.46
C GLY A 14 17.16 -18.44 8.65
N THR A 15 15.90 -18.00 8.73
CA THR A 15 14.94 -18.50 9.72
C THR A 15 14.39 -19.84 9.24
N ALA A 16 14.95 -20.95 9.73
CA ALA A 16 14.35 -22.27 9.58
C ALA A 16 13.14 -22.40 10.52
N ILE A 17 11.94 -22.13 10.04
CA ILE A 17 10.70 -22.47 10.78
C ILE A 17 10.44 -23.96 10.57
N GLY A 18 10.87 -24.76 11.53
CA GLY A 18 10.52 -26.18 11.60
C GLY A 18 9.03 -26.35 11.90
N VAL A 19 8.27 -26.87 10.95
CA VAL A 19 6.89 -27.29 11.18
C VAL A 19 6.89 -28.50 12.12
N ALA A 20 6.43 -28.27 13.35
CA ALA A 20 6.14 -29.36 14.28
C ALA A 20 4.93 -30.14 13.78
N LEU A 21 5.14 -31.36 13.29
CA LEU A 21 4.07 -32.35 13.10
C LEU A 21 3.49 -32.72 14.47
N GLY A 22 2.35 -32.12 14.81
CA GLY A 22 1.53 -32.51 15.96
C GLY A 22 0.86 -33.86 15.68
N ALA A 23 1.56 -34.95 15.96
CA ALA A 23 0.99 -36.29 15.97
C ALA A 23 -0.07 -36.42 17.08
N LEU A 24 -1.23 -36.90 16.65
CA LEU A 24 -2.41 -37.31 17.41
C LEU A 24 -2.06 -38.17 18.64
N VAL A 25 -2.43 -37.73 19.85
CA VAL A 25 -2.64 -38.64 21.00
C VAL A 25 -3.91 -38.21 21.73
N LEU A 26 -5.05 -38.74 21.29
CA LEU A 26 -6.29 -38.75 22.09
C LEU A 26 -6.25 -39.99 22.99
N ALA A 27 -6.06 -39.80 24.29
CA ALA A 27 -6.30 -40.84 25.28
C ALA A 27 -7.82 -41.03 25.46
N PRO A 28 -8.32 -42.29 25.55
CA PRO A 28 -9.74 -42.54 25.78
C PRO A 28 -10.02 -42.57 27.29
N ASN A 29 -10.98 -41.79 27.80
CA ASN A 29 -11.87 -42.32 28.83
C ASN A 29 -13.14 -41.51 29.16
N MET A 30 -14.23 -42.27 29.20
CA MET A 30 -15.38 -42.23 30.13
C MET A 30 -16.55 -41.27 29.86
N SER A 31 -17.52 -41.84 29.13
CA SER A 31 -18.92 -42.04 29.52
C SER A 31 -19.81 -40.83 29.85
N GLY A 32 -20.80 -40.62 28.99
CA GLY A 32 -22.14 -40.20 29.40
C GLY A 32 -22.69 -39.00 28.64
N GLY A 33 -23.33 -39.24 27.49
CA GLY A 33 -24.21 -38.27 26.85
C GLY A 33 -24.16 -38.29 25.33
N ALA A 34 -25.10 -39.01 24.71
CA ALA A 34 -25.54 -38.88 23.31
C ALA A 34 -24.44 -38.58 22.27
N ALA A 35 -23.74 -39.64 21.85
CA ALA A 35 -23.00 -39.65 20.59
C ALA A 35 -24.00 -39.61 19.42
N GLY A 36 -24.43 -38.40 19.07
CA GLY A 36 -24.77 -38.08 17.69
C GLY A 36 -23.54 -37.46 17.07
N ASP A 37 -22.92 -38.15 16.12
CA ASP A 37 -22.00 -37.53 15.16
C ASP A 37 -22.76 -36.36 14.51
N ASP A 38 -22.47 -35.15 14.98
CA ASP A 38 -23.07 -33.95 14.46
C ASP A 38 -22.31 -33.60 13.17
N PRO A 39 -22.90 -33.80 11.97
CA PRO A 39 -22.22 -33.60 10.70
C PRO A 39 -21.63 -32.18 10.59
N ILE A 40 -22.23 -31.21 11.28
CA ILE A 40 -21.75 -29.82 11.36
C ILE A 40 -20.39 -29.73 12.07
N ARG A 41 -20.14 -30.52 13.11
CA ARG A 41 -18.85 -30.52 13.82
C ARG A 41 -17.75 -31.19 13.00
N GLU A 42 -18.10 -32.21 12.23
CA GLU A 42 -17.15 -32.87 11.34
C GLU A 42 -16.80 -31.98 10.15
N GLU A 43 -17.80 -31.36 9.53
CA GLU A 43 -17.63 -30.36 8.49
C GLU A 43 -16.80 -29.16 8.98
N HIS A 44 -17.09 -28.63 10.17
CA HIS A 44 -16.31 -27.54 10.74
C HIS A 44 -14.85 -27.93 11.00
N ARG A 45 -14.59 -29.14 11.54
CA ARG A 45 -13.22 -29.65 11.71
C ARG A 45 -12.49 -29.78 10.37
N LYS A 46 -13.19 -30.28 9.35
CA LYS A 46 -12.63 -30.40 8.00
C LYS A 46 -12.30 -29.04 7.41
N LEU A 47 -13.21 -28.07 7.48
CA LEU A 47 -12.98 -26.70 7.00
C LEU A 47 -11.80 -26.03 7.71
N LEU A 48 -11.66 -26.23 9.03
CA LEU A 48 -10.50 -25.73 9.77
C LEU A 48 -9.19 -26.37 9.30
N GLN A 49 -9.19 -27.69 9.09
CA GLN A 49 -8.00 -28.41 8.61
C GLN A 49 -7.63 -28.01 7.18
N ASP A 50 -8.61 -27.87 6.31
CA ASP A 50 -8.43 -27.41 4.93
C ASP A 50 -7.89 -25.97 4.92
N ASN A 51 -8.42 -25.08 5.76
CA ASN A 51 -7.94 -23.71 5.89
C ASN A 51 -6.51 -23.64 6.41
N GLN A 52 -6.15 -24.43 7.42
CA GLN A 52 -4.77 -24.53 7.91
C GLN A 52 -3.82 -25.06 6.84
N THR A 53 -4.25 -26.04 6.04
CA THR A 53 -3.45 -26.60 4.95
C THR A 53 -3.22 -25.56 3.86
N LEU A 54 -4.26 -24.84 3.45
CA LEU A 54 -4.17 -23.76 2.47
C LEU A 54 -3.28 -22.63 2.98
N GLN A 55 -3.41 -22.25 4.26
CA GLN A 55 -2.56 -21.24 4.86
C GLN A 55 -1.08 -21.66 4.82
N ALA A 56 -0.76 -22.90 5.23
CA ALA A 56 0.61 -23.40 5.17
C ALA A 56 1.18 -23.44 3.75
N GLN A 57 0.36 -23.79 2.75
CA GLN A 57 0.77 -23.76 1.34
C GLN A 57 1.00 -22.33 0.86
N THR A 58 0.13 -21.39 1.23
CA THR A 58 0.27 -19.99 0.82
C THR A 58 1.51 -19.39 1.47
N ASP A 59 1.75 -19.64 2.75
CA ASP A 59 2.93 -19.16 3.47
C ASP A 59 4.24 -19.75 2.90
N SER A 60 4.21 -21.01 2.44
CA SER A 60 5.34 -21.62 1.72
C SER A 60 5.58 -20.99 0.35
N ASN A 61 4.52 -20.57 -0.36
CA ASN A 61 4.68 -19.88 -1.64
C ASN A 61 5.21 -18.46 -1.42
N ASP A 62 4.71 -17.75 -0.41
CA ASP A 62 5.19 -16.43 -0.04
C ASP A 62 6.69 -16.46 0.30
N SER A 63 7.17 -17.48 1.03
CA SER A 63 8.61 -17.57 1.32
C SER A 63 9.48 -17.73 0.06
N ILE A 64 8.96 -18.37 -0.99
CA ILE A 64 9.69 -18.47 -2.27
C ILE A 64 9.72 -17.10 -2.96
N ILE A 65 8.63 -16.35 -2.89
CA ILE A 65 8.56 -15.01 -3.46
C ILE A 65 9.48 -14.06 -2.68
N ASP A 66 9.50 -14.12 -1.35
CA ASP A 66 10.40 -13.31 -0.51
C ASP A 66 11.86 -13.53 -0.90
N ASP A 67 12.25 -14.78 -1.15
CA ASP A 67 13.63 -15.14 -1.57
C ASP A 67 13.99 -14.61 -2.97
N LEU A 68 13.00 -14.35 -3.83
CA LEU A 68 13.20 -13.95 -5.24
C LEU A 68 12.85 -12.49 -5.52
N ALA A 69 12.08 -11.84 -4.66
CA ALA A 69 11.46 -10.54 -4.96
C ALA A 69 12.51 -9.45 -5.19
N SER A 70 13.56 -9.41 -4.36
CA SER A 70 14.68 -8.46 -4.51
C SER A 70 15.35 -8.60 -5.89
N ASP A 71 15.66 -9.82 -6.33
CA ASP A 71 16.26 -10.07 -7.66
C ASP A 71 15.32 -9.67 -8.82
N VAL A 72 14.00 -9.75 -8.62
CA VAL A 72 13.00 -9.39 -9.65
C VAL A 72 12.90 -7.89 -9.82
N VAL A 73 13.03 -7.11 -8.74
CA VAL A 73 12.86 -5.65 -8.77
C VAL A 73 14.17 -4.88 -8.86
N ASP A 74 15.32 -5.55 -8.70
CA ASP A 74 16.65 -4.94 -8.70
C ASP A 74 16.83 -3.90 -9.81
N GLY A 75 17.07 -2.66 -9.40
CA GLY A 75 17.30 -1.53 -10.31
C GLY A 75 16.09 -1.03 -11.11
N SER A 76 14.89 -1.62 -10.98
CA SER A 76 13.72 -1.28 -11.82
C SER A 76 13.19 0.13 -11.61
N LEU A 77 13.45 0.74 -10.44
CA LEU A 77 13.05 2.09 -10.08
C LEU A 77 14.24 3.05 -9.90
N SER A 78 15.39 2.73 -10.50
CA SER A 78 16.59 3.58 -10.49
C SER A 78 16.25 5.03 -10.87
N ASP A 79 16.76 5.99 -10.07
CA ASP A 79 16.55 7.43 -10.25
C ASP A 79 15.08 7.89 -10.16
N ARG A 80 14.16 7.08 -9.61
CA ARG A 80 12.74 7.43 -9.44
C ARG A 80 12.44 7.79 -7.99
N PRO A 81 12.10 9.06 -7.69
CA PRO A 81 11.59 9.46 -6.37
C PRO A 81 10.20 8.85 -6.12
N VAL A 82 10.10 8.02 -5.08
CA VAL A 82 8.83 7.37 -4.68
C VAL A 82 8.46 7.77 -3.27
N LEU A 83 7.24 8.28 -3.10
CA LEU A 83 6.67 8.65 -1.81
C LEU A 83 5.70 7.58 -1.33
N VAL A 84 5.82 7.17 -0.07
CA VAL A 84 4.85 6.26 0.55
C VAL A 84 3.86 7.05 1.41
N ILE A 85 2.57 6.84 1.18
CA ILE A 85 1.49 7.40 1.99
C ILE A 85 0.76 6.24 2.67
N ALA A 86 0.85 6.12 3.98
CA ALA A 86 0.18 5.06 4.74
C ALA A 86 -1.08 5.60 5.43
N THR A 87 -2.20 4.89 5.34
CA THR A 87 -3.36 5.21 6.20
C THR A 87 -3.09 4.74 7.63
N SER A 88 -3.73 5.36 8.62
CA SER A 88 -3.55 5.01 10.04
C SER A 88 -3.93 3.57 10.41
N ASP A 89 -4.70 2.88 9.57
CA ASP A 89 -5.06 1.48 9.74
C ASP A 89 -4.15 0.50 8.95
N ALA A 90 -3.21 1.02 8.14
CA ALA A 90 -2.17 0.22 7.51
C ALA A 90 -1.30 -0.45 8.57
N ARG A 91 -0.85 -1.69 8.32
CA ARG A 91 0.04 -2.38 9.26
C ARG A 91 1.48 -2.01 8.97
N ASP A 92 2.24 -1.68 10.02
CA ASP A 92 3.67 -1.35 9.91
C ASP A 92 4.48 -2.40 9.13
N GLY A 93 4.14 -3.68 9.28
CA GLY A 93 4.76 -4.77 8.54
C GLY A 93 4.52 -4.70 7.02
N ASP A 94 3.31 -4.33 6.59
CA ASP A 94 3.01 -4.18 5.16
C ASP A 94 3.78 -2.98 4.59
N VAL A 95 3.74 -1.84 5.30
CA VAL A 95 4.45 -0.61 4.91
C VAL A 95 5.96 -0.84 4.83
N SER A 96 6.55 -1.47 5.84
CA SER A 96 7.99 -1.74 5.88
C SER A 96 8.41 -2.70 4.77
N SER A 97 7.59 -3.71 4.45
CA SER A 97 7.91 -4.66 3.38
C SER A 97 7.91 -3.99 2.01
N VAL A 98 6.93 -3.13 1.73
CA VAL A 98 6.91 -2.33 0.49
C VAL A 98 8.11 -1.38 0.42
N LYS A 99 8.45 -0.70 1.51
CA LYS A 99 9.62 0.19 1.55
C LYS A 99 10.93 -0.57 1.29
N ASN A 100 11.12 -1.73 1.90
CA ASN A 100 12.30 -2.55 1.65
C ASN A 100 12.38 -2.96 0.17
N LEU A 101 11.26 -3.32 -0.46
CA LEU A 101 11.25 -3.66 -1.88
C LEU A 101 11.45 -2.43 -2.79
N LEU A 102 11.01 -1.23 -2.38
CA LEU A 102 11.36 0.01 -3.08
C LEU A 102 12.86 0.29 -3.00
N ASP A 103 13.47 0.07 -1.83
CA ASP A 103 14.92 0.18 -1.65
C ASP A 103 15.68 -0.84 -2.50
N ASP A 104 15.23 -2.10 -2.53
CA ASP A 104 15.79 -3.16 -3.39
C ASP A 104 15.64 -2.81 -4.88
N ALA A 105 14.62 -2.05 -5.26
CA ALA A 105 14.40 -1.57 -6.63
C ALA A 105 15.23 -0.33 -7.02
N ASP A 106 16.13 0.13 -6.15
CA ASP A 106 16.90 1.38 -6.29
C ASP A 106 16.04 2.65 -6.42
N ALA A 107 14.82 2.64 -5.86
CA ALA A 107 13.99 3.83 -5.79
C ALA A 107 14.64 4.90 -4.89
N ILE A 108 14.49 6.17 -5.25
CA ILE A 108 14.86 7.28 -4.37
C ILE A 108 13.75 7.45 -3.32
N ASP A 109 14.07 7.24 -2.04
CA ASP A 109 13.13 7.47 -0.94
C ASP A 109 12.73 8.95 -0.87
N ALA A 110 11.50 9.28 -1.32
CA ALA A 110 10.93 10.62 -1.22
C ALA A 110 10.21 10.85 0.13
N GLY A 111 10.34 9.91 1.05
CA GLY A 111 9.83 9.96 2.41
C GLY A 111 8.58 9.11 2.62
N GLN A 112 8.02 9.25 3.81
CA GLN A 112 6.79 8.59 4.20
C GLN A 112 5.88 9.58 4.94
N ILE A 113 4.61 9.59 4.57
CA ILE A 113 3.54 10.32 5.25
C ILE A 113 2.53 9.32 5.77
N THR A 114 2.16 9.44 7.04
CA THR A 114 1.04 8.71 7.63
C THR A 114 -0.19 9.62 7.65
N MET A 115 -1.28 9.24 6.98
CA MET A 115 -2.59 9.86 7.10
C MET A 115 -3.25 9.36 8.39
N THR A 116 -3.53 10.25 9.32
CA THR A 116 -4.15 9.87 10.59
C THR A 116 -5.63 9.53 10.40
N ASN A 117 -6.27 8.99 11.43
CA ASN A 117 -7.72 8.77 11.41
C ASN A 117 -8.50 10.07 11.16
N ASP A 118 -7.97 11.21 11.63
CA ASP A 118 -8.63 12.51 11.49
C ASP A 118 -8.72 12.95 10.02
N PHE A 119 -7.80 12.54 9.15
CA PHE A 119 -7.84 12.85 7.71
C PHE A 119 -9.07 12.24 7.03
N LEU A 120 -9.43 11.03 7.43
CA LEU A 120 -10.51 10.24 6.81
C LEU A 120 -11.79 10.26 7.66
N ALA A 121 -11.88 11.18 8.64
CA ALA A 121 -13.01 11.30 9.55
C ALA A 121 -14.00 12.40 9.09
N PRO A 122 -15.30 12.10 8.93
CA PRO A 122 -16.29 13.07 8.46
C PRO A 122 -16.45 14.28 9.41
N GLU A 123 -16.30 14.07 10.71
CA GLU A 123 -16.38 15.12 11.72
C GLU A 123 -15.22 16.12 11.68
N LYS A 124 -14.12 15.80 10.97
CA LYS A 124 -12.94 16.67 10.81
C LYS A 124 -12.89 17.33 9.43
N ALA A 125 -13.81 16.98 8.53
CA ALA A 125 -13.85 17.42 7.14
C ALA A 125 -13.74 18.94 6.95
N ASP A 126 -14.65 19.70 7.57
CA ASP A 126 -14.73 21.15 7.39
C ASP A 126 -13.44 21.87 7.80
N LYS A 127 -12.80 21.38 8.87
CA LYS A 127 -11.56 21.94 9.39
C LYS A 127 -10.39 21.59 8.47
N LEU A 128 -10.35 20.37 7.93
CA LEU A 128 -9.35 19.96 6.92
C LEU A 128 -9.47 20.81 5.65
N LEU A 129 -10.67 20.95 5.09
CA LEU A 129 -10.94 21.81 3.93
C LEU A 129 -10.50 23.26 4.19
N SER A 130 -10.79 23.79 5.38
CA SER A 130 -10.35 25.13 5.76
C SER A 130 -8.82 25.26 5.82
N ILE A 131 -8.10 24.27 6.32
CA ILE A 131 -6.62 24.28 6.32
C ILE A 131 -6.10 24.27 4.90
N VAL A 132 -6.60 23.33 4.08
CA VAL A 132 -6.21 23.18 2.68
C VAL A 132 -6.43 24.48 1.90
N ALA A 133 -7.61 25.09 2.00
CA ALA A 133 -7.92 26.34 1.31
C ALA A 133 -7.02 27.51 1.74
N ASN A 134 -6.55 27.53 2.99
CA ASN A 134 -5.69 28.60 3.52
C ASN A 134 -4.19 28.35 3.32
N THR A 135 -3.79 27.14 2.93
CA THR A 135 -2.39 26.73 2.75
C THR A 135 -2.12 26.13 1.37
N LEU A 136 -3.01 26.42 0.43
CA LEU A 136 -2.95 25.94 -0.95
C LEU A 136 -1.65 26.42 -1.62
N PRO A 137 -0.79 25.50 -2.13
CA PRO A 137 0.42 25.88 -2.84
C PRO A 137 0.14 26.77 -4.06
N ALA A 138 1.11 27.60 -4.44
CA ALA A 138 0.99 28.38 -5.66
C ALA A 138 0.85 27.46 -6.88
N GLY A 139 -0.11 27.74 -7.76
CA GLY A 139 -0.39 26.93 -8.94
C GLY A 139 -1.35 25.77 -8.72
N ALA A 140 -1.69 25.43 -7.47
CA ALA A 140 -2.77 24.50 -7.21
C ALA A 140 -4.13 25.18 -7.46
N GLU A 141 -5.05 24.44 -8.07
CA GLU A 141 -6.44 24.83 -8.24
C GLU A 141 -7.32 23.81 -7.50
N LEU A 142 -8.38 24.31 -6.85
CA LEU A 142 -9.37 23.46 -6.19
C LEU A 142 -10.63 23.39 -7.04
N ASP A 143 -11.17 22.19 -7.20
CA ASP A 143 -12.37 22.00 -8.01
C ASP A 143 -13.58 22.76 -7.42
N GLU A 144 -14.28 23.52 -8.27
CA GLU A 144 -15.42 24.33 -7.83
C GLU A 144 -16.71 23.52 -7.67
N GLU A 145 -16.83 22.38 -8.35
CA GLU A 145 -18.00 21.51 -8.41
C GLU A 145 -17.88 20.36 -7.40
N GLN A 146 -16.73 19.69 -7.34
CA GLN A 146 -16.40 18.62 -6.41
C GLN A 146 -15.66 19.18 -5.20
N ARG A 147 -16.35 19.21 -4.05
CA ARG A 147 -15.87 19.85 -2.80
C ARG A 147 -15.74 18.87 -1.64
N ASP A 148 -15.70 17.58 -1.93
CA ASP A 148 -15.39 16.60 -0.91
C ASP A 148 -13.92 16.72 -0.47
N VAL A 149 -13.63 16.14 0.67
CA VAL A 149 -12.31 16.24 1.30
C VAL A 149 -11.24 15.49 0.51
N GLY A 150 -11.58 14.33 -0.05
CA GLY A 150 -10.66 13.52 -0.84
C GLY A 150 -10.12 14.31 -2.02
N THR A 151 -11.03 14.97 -2.74
CA THR A 151 -10.70 15.82 -3.90
C THR A 151 -9.83 17.01 -3.49
N HIS A 152 -10.31 17.89 -2.61
CA HIS A 152 -9.58 19.14 -2.31
C HIS A 152 -8.25 18.89 -1.58
N ALA A 153 -8.23 17.97 -0.62
CA ALA A 153 -6.98 17.63 0.06
C ALA A 153 -6.02 16.90 -0.88
N GLY A 154 -6.54 16.06 -1.78
CA GLY A 154 -5.80 15.41 -2.86
C GLY A 154 -5.12 16.43 -3.76
N GLN A 155 -5.85 17.41 -4.30
CA GLN A 155 -5.31 18.46 -5.18
C GLN A 155 -4.19 19.27 -4.52
N ALA A 156 -4.39 19.70 -3.27
CA ALA A 156 -3.38 20.46 -2.55
C ALA A 156 -2.13 19.63 -2.22
N LEU A 157 -2.31 18.38 -1.76
CA LEU A 157 -1.19 17.49 -1.45
C LEU A 157 -0.47 17.01 -2.71
N ALA A 158 -1.19 16.71 -3.78
CA ALA A 158 -0.60 16.35 -5.07
C ALA A 158 0.31 17.46 -5.59
N THR A 159 -0.18 18.70 -5.59
CA THR A 159 0.64 19.87 -5.98
C THR A 159 1.85 20.04 -5.05
N ALA A 160 1.67 19.83 -3.74
CA ALA A 160 2.77 19.97 -2.80
C ALA A 160 3.85 18.88 -2.94
N LEU A 161 3.44 17.66 -3.28
CA LEU A 161 4.26 16.44 -3.16
C LEU A 161 4.80 15.92 -4.49
N LEU A 162 4.27 16.33 -5.64
CA LEU A 162 4.64 15.73 -6.91
C LEU A 162 5.62 16.58 -7.73
N LEU A 163 6.34 15.88 -8.61
CA LEU A 163 7.06 16.43 -9.73
C LEU A 163 6.11 16.58 -10.93
N ASP A 164 6.32 17.63 -11.72
CA ASP A 164 5.67 17.80 -13.00
C ASP A 164 6.13 16.70 -13.98
N PRO A 165 5.21 15.98 -14.65
CA PRO A 165 5.57 14.82 -15.47
C PRO A 165 6.36 15.18 -16.74
N ASP A 166 6.24 16.42 -17.24
CA ASP A 166 6.89 16.87 -18.47
C ASP A 166 8.28 17.47 -18.21
N THR A 167 8.40 18.25 -17.14
CA THR A 167 9.61 19.03 -16.81
C THR A 167 10.46 18.38 -15.72
N THR A 168 9.91 17.44 -14.95
CA THR A 168 10.53 16.84 -13.76
C THR A 168 10.92 17.86 -12.68
N GLU A 169 10.34 19.06 -12.72
CA GLU A 169 10.49 20.09 -11.69
C GLU A 169 9.40 19.93 -10.61
N PRO A 170 9.65 20.32 -9.35
CA PRO A 170 8.62 20.29 -8.32
C PRO A 170 7.44 21.19 -8.64
N LEU A 171 6.20 20.67 -8.51
CA LEU A 171 4.97 21.45 -8.73
C LEU A 171 4.81 22.59 -7.72
N ALA A 172 5.35 22.41 -6.50
CA ALA A 172 5.33 23.43 -5.46
C ALA A 172 6.74 23.81 -5.00
N SER A 173 6.87 25.06 -4.56
CA SER A 173 8.07 25.53 -3.88
C SER A 173 8.30 24.75 -2.57
N VAL A 174 9.56 24.74 -2.09
CA VAL A 174 9.91 24.11 -0.81
C VAL A 174 9.11 24.72 0.34
N ASP A 175 8.93 26.05 0.33
CA ASP A 175 8.24 26.79 1.39
C ASP A 175 6.73 26.50 1.38
N ASP A 176 6.10 26.41 0.20
CA ASP A 176 4.67 26.08 0.09
C ASP A 176 4.39 24.63 0.54
N ARG A 177 5.20 23.66 0.07
CA ARG A 177 5.11 22.28 0.55
C ARG A 177 5.27 22.21 2.06
N ALA A 178 6.29 22.89 2.61
CA ALA A 178 6.54 22.90 4.05
C ALA A 178 5.36 23.53 4.82
N THR A 179 4.77 24.60 4.31
CA THR A 179 3.64 25.31 4.94
C THR A 179 2.41 24.41 5.04
N LEU A 180 2.00 23.78 3.92
CA LEU A 180 0.85 22.86 3.91
C LEU A 180 1.08 21.67 4.85
N LEU A 181 2.22 20.98 4.71
CA LEU A 181 2.52 19.78 5.50
C LEU A 181 2.61 20.10 7.00
N GLN A 182 3.19 21.25 7.37
CA GLN A 182 3.26 21.66 8.77
C GLN A 182 1.88 22.01 9.34
N ALA A 183 1.01 22.67 8.56
CA ALA A 183 -0.34 22.99 9.00
C ALA A 183 -1.18 21.73 9.25
N LEU A 184 -1.13 20.77 8.32
CA LEU A 184 -1.81 19.49 8.45
C LEU A 184 -1.29 18.69 9.65
N ARG A 185 0.04 18.63 9.85
CA ARG A 185 0.65 17.94 11.00
C ARG A 185 0.31 18.58 12.34
N GLN A 186 0.32 19.92 12.42
CA GLN A 186 -0.01 20.64 13.65
C GLN A 186 -1.47 20.39 14.09
N GLU A 187 -2.36 20.21 13.14
CA GLU A 187 -3.79 19.95 13.37
C GLU A 187 -4.10 18.45 13.45
N GLY A 188 -3.07 17.58 13.35
CA GLY A 188 -3.18 16.14 13.59
C GLY A 188 -3.68 15.31 12.42
N TYR A 189 -3.70 15.84 11.20
CA TYR A 189 -4.17 15.14 10.00
C TYR A 189 -3.14 14.20 9.38
N ILE A 190 -1.86 14.55 9.51
CA ILE A 190 -0.76 13.74 8.99
C ILE A 190 0.41 13.68 9.97
N GLU A 191 1.22 12.64 9.85
CA GLU A 191 2.49 12.48 10.53
C GLU A 191 3.60 12.22 9.51
N TYR A 192 4.78 12.80 9.71
CA TYR A 192 5.96 12.56 8.88
C TYR A 192 7.22 13.02 9.62
N GLU A 193 8.36 12.44 9.26
CA GLU A 193 9.65 12.84 9.78
C GLU A 193 10.10 14.19 9.19
N SER A 194 10.59 15.09 10.04
CA SER A 194 10.90 16.44 9.57
C SER A 194 12.12 16.43 8.64
N GLY A 195 11.98 17.07 7.48
CA GLY A 195 13.09 17.21 6.52
C GLY A 195 13.31 15.98 5.63
N THR A 196 12.42 14.98 5.65
CA THR A 196 12.53 13.78 4.80
C THR A 196 11.66 13.82 3.56
N ILE A 197 10.62 14.65 3.52
CA ILE A 197 9.68 14.68 2.40
C ILE A 197 10.25 15.45 1.20
N LEU A 198 10.48 14.73 0.12
CA LEU A 198 10.91 15.24 -1.18
C LEU A 198 9.76 15.19 -2.19
N PRO A 199 9.80 16.00 -3.27
CA PRO A 199 8.91 15.81 -4.41
C PRO A 199 9.08 14.42 -5.01
N ALA A 200 7.97 13.79 -5.39
CA ALA A 200 7.93 12.42 -5.88
C ALA A 200 7.42 12.34 -7.33
N GLN A 201 7.94 11.37 -8.09
CA GLN A 201 7.40 11.02 -9.41
C GLN A 201 6.28 9.96 -9.29
N ALA A 202 6.40 9.08 -8.29
CA ALA A 202 5.40 8.07 -7.98
C ALA A 202 4.96 8.11 -6.52
N VAL A 203 3.72 7.70 -6.27
CA VAL A 203 3.11 7.62 -4.94
C VAL A 203 2.53 6.24 -4.74
N VAL A 204 2.95 5.60 -3.65
CA VAL A 204 2.35 4.35 -3.17
C VAL A 204 1.50 4.65 -1.95
N ILE A 205 0.18 4.51 -2.11
CA ILE A 205 -0.78 4.65 -1.02
C ILE A 205 -1.03 3.26 -0.42
N ILE A 206 -0.71 3.08 0.85
CA ILE A 206 -0.85 1.81 1.56
C ILE A 206 -1.99 1.91 2.58
N GLY A 207 -3.06 1.15 2.33
CA GLY A 207 -4.25 1.05 3.16
C GLY A 207 -4.31 -0.23 4.00
N GLY A 208 -5.06 -0.16 5.10
CA GLY A 208 -5.35 -1.31 5.94
C GLY A 208 -6.64 -2.05 5.57
N GLY A 209 -7.39 -2.44 6.61
CA GLY A 209 -8.68 -3.12 6.50
C GLY A 209 -9.83 -2.22 6.07
N GLY A 210 -9.65 -0.90 6.23
CA GLY A 210 -10.51 0.21 5.81
C GLY A 210 -11.99 0.12 6.18
N TYR A 211 -12.76 1.11 5.74
CA TYR A 211 -14.20 1.21 5.97
C TYR A 211 -14.95 1.56 4.68
N ARG A 212 -16.27 1.39 4.68
CA ARG A 212 -17.16 1.81 3.57
C ARG A 212 -17.59 3.27 3.71
N GLY A 213 -18.22 3.81 2.66
CA GLY A 213 -18.79 5.15 2.64
C GLY A 213 -17.67 6.20 2.71
N TYR A 214 -17.83 7.20 3.57
CA TYR A 214 -16.96 8.38 3.63
C TYR A 214 -15.44 8.08 3.60
N TYR A 215 -14.97 7.05 4.32
CA TYR A 215 -13.55 6.63 4.26
C TYR A 215 -13.16 6.18 2.85
N ALA A 216 -13.97 5.32 2.25
CA ALA A 216 -13.70 4.75 0.93
C ALA A 216 -13.74 5.84 -0.13
N ASP A 217 -14.80 6.64 -0.11
CA ASP A 217 -15.04 7.74 -1.05
C ASP A 217 -13.85 8.71 -1.00
N ASN A 218 -13.46 9.19 0.18
CA ASN A 218 -12.36 10.15 0.30
C ASN A 218 -11.01 9.58 -0.11
N LEU A 219 -10.69 8.33 0.26
CA LEU A 219 -9.39 7.74 -0.09
C LEU A 219 -9.31 7.44 -1.59
N ALA A 220 -10.44 7.10 -2.23
CA ALA A 220 -10.51 6.88 -3.67
C ALA A 220 -10.29 8.19 -4.44
N HIS A 221 -11.02 9.26 -4.12
CA HIS A 221 -10.81 10.58 -4.74
C HIS A 221 -9.43 11.15 -4.41
N PHE A 222 -8.89 10.93 -3.21
CA PHE A 222 -7.52 11.33 -2.90
C PHE A 222 -6.50 10.65 -3.84
N ALA A 223 -6.65 9.35 -4.09
CA ALA A 223 -5.78 8.61 -5.01
C ALA A 223 -5.95 9.07 -6.47
N GLU A 224 -7.18 9.35 -6.89
CA GLU A 224 -7.49 9.94 -8.20
C GLU A 224 -6.74 11.28 -8.38
N GLN A 225 -6.84 12.20 -7.42
CA GLN A 225 -6.21 13.52 -7.55
C GLN A 225 -4.68 13.46 -7.59
N MET A 226 -4.06 12.47 -6.93
CA MET A 226 -2.62 12.21 -7.09
C MET A 226 -2.27 11.79 -8.53
N LYS A 227 -3.14 10.98 -9.16
CA LYS A 227 -2.98 10.57 -10.56
C LYS A 227 -3.25 11.72 -11.54
N GLU A 228 -4.30 12.50 -11.32
CA GLU A 228 -4.66 13.64 -12.19
C GLU A 228 -3.58 14.72 -12.22
N ALA A 229 -2.89 14.95 -11.10
CA ALA A 229 -1.76 15.87 -11.02
C ALA A 229 -0.49 15.37 -11.74
N GLY A 230 -0.55 14.22 -12.42
CA GLY A 230 0.57 13.63 -13.17
C GLY A 230 1.39 12.59 -12.39
N GLY A 231 1.00 12.27 -11.16
CA GLY A 231 1.68 11.26 -10.35
C GLY A 231 1.44 9.84 -10.87
N SER A 232 2.49 9.02 -10.86
CA SER A 232 2.35 7.57 -11.00
C SER A 232 1.81 6.99 -9.70
N THR A 233 0.52 6.63 -9.66
CA THR A 233 -0.18 6.35 -8.39
C THR A 233 -0.58 4.89 -8.30
N VAL A 234 -0.18 4.25 -7.20
CA VAL A 234 -0.57 2.87 -6.84
C VAL A 234 -1.27 2.88 -5.49
N LEU A 235 -2.50 2.38 -5.43
CA LEU A 235 -3.24 2.15 -4.18
C LEU A 235 -3.21 0.67 -3.81
N ALA A 236 -2.53 0.34 -2.72
CA ALA A 236 -2.41 -1.01 -2.20
C ALA A 236 -3.14 -1.18 -0.86
N ALA A 237 -3.96 -2.21 -0.68
CA ALA A 237 -4.68 -2.42 0.57
C ALA A 237 -4.99 -3.90 0.85
N ARG A 238 -5.63 -4.19 1.99
CA ARG A 238 -6.07 -5.55 2.32
C ARG A 238 -7.17 -6.03 1.38
N VAL A 239 -7.25 -7.34 1.16
CA VAL A 239 -8.22 -7.96 0.21
C VAL A 239 -9.67 -7.53 0.42
N GLN A 240 -10.06 -7.24 1.67
CA GLN A 240 -11.42 -6.79 1.98
C GLN A 240 -11.76 -5.47 1.31
N GLN A 241 -10.79 -4.63 0.96
CA GLN A 241 -11.01 -3.35 0.26
C GLN A 241 -11.47 -3.53 -1.18
N ALA A 242 -11.30 -4.72 -1.78
CA ALA A 242 -11.81 -5.04 -3.11
C ALA A 242 -13.27 -5.52 -3.11
N ALA A 243 -13.92 -5.62 -1.95
CA ALA A 243 -15.35 -5.90 -1.88
C ALA A 243 -16.18 -4.65 -2.23
N GLU A 244 -17.41 -4.87 -2.70
CA GLU A 244 -18.33 -3.81 -3.14
C GLU A 244 -18.41 -2.61 -2.15
N ASP A 245 -18.37 -1.41 -2.72
CA ASP A 245 -18.45 -0.09 -2.07
C ASP A 245 -17.29 0.19 -1.09
N ARG A 246 -16.10 -0.33 -1.38
CA ARG A 246 -14.86 -0.04 -0.64
C ARG A 246 -13.81 0.54 -1.58
N THR A 247 -12.72 1.07 -1.01
CA THR A 247 -11.79 1.93 -1.74
C THR A 247 -11.23 1.28 -3.00
N ILE A 248 -10.71 0.05 -2.93
CA ILE A 248 -10.13 -0.63 -4.11
C ILE A 248 -11.21 -0.92 -5.16
N ASP A 249 -12.41 -1.33 -4.73
CA ASP A 249 -13.54 -1.55 -5.65
C ASP A 249 -13.97 -0.26 -6.36
N GLN A 250 -14.05 0.86 -5.64
CA GLN A 250 -14.36 2.17 -6.21
C GLN A 250 -13.29 2.64 -7.20
N VAL A 251 -12.02 2.63 -6.79
CA VAL A 251 -10.90 3.06 -7.66
C VAL A 251 -10.86 2.24 -8.95
N ARG A 252 -11.05 0.92 -8.89
CA ARG A 252 -11.10 0.06 -10.09
C ARG A 252 -12.24 0.40 -11.05
N LYS A 253 -13.38 0.87 -10.52
CA LYS A 253 -14.58 1.17 -11.32
C LYS A 253 -14.52 2.58 -11.92
N ASP A 254 -14.12 3.54 -11.10
CA ASP A 254 -14.32 4.95 -11.38
C ASP A 254 -13.02 5.64 -11.83
N PHE A 255 -11.86 5.12 -11.41
CA PHE A 255 -10.53 5.72 -11.65
C PHE A 255 -9.50 4.68 -12.17
N PRO A 256 -9.77 4.02 -13.31
CA PRO A 256 -8.94 2.92 -13.82
C PRO A 256 -7.50 3.32 -14.18
N GLU A 257 -7.20 4.61 -14.25
CA GLU A 257 -5.86 5.17 -14.43
C GLU A 257 -4.99 5.02 -13.17
N VAL A 258 -5.58 4.80 -12.00
CA VAL A 258 -4.88 4.48 -10.75
C VAL A 258 -4.69 2.97 -10.65
N SER A 259 -3.44 2.51 -10.58
CA SER A 259 -3.18 1.07 -10.35
C SER A 259 -3.59 0.68 -8.95
N THR A 260 -4.21 -0.50 -8.81
CA THR A 260 -4.65 -1.01 -7.50
C THR A 260 -4.03 -2.36 -7.19
N VAL A 261 -3.66 -2.58 -5.93
CA VAL A 261 -3.15 -3.88 -5.47
C VAL A 261 -3.87 -4.31 -4.19
N ASP A 262 -4.70 -5.33 -4.27
CA ASP A 262 -5.31 -5.91 -3.06
C ASP A 262 -4.40 -6.96 -2.42
N SER A 263 -4.78 -7.40 -1.22
CA SER A 263 -4.06 -8.46 -0.48
C SER A 263 -2.62 -8.11 -0.11
N ILE A 264 -2.32 -6.83 0.18
CA ILE A 264 -0.97 -6.28 0.47
C ILE A 264 -0.16 -6.99 1.58
N ASN A 265 -0.79 -7.90 2.31
CA ASN A 265 -0.17 -8.76 3.31
C ASN A 265 0.36 -10.09 2.78
N ARG A 266 0.40 -10.24 1.46
CA ARG A 266 1.02 -11.37 0.77
C ARG A 266 2.24 -10.84 0.02
N SER A 267 3.31 -11.62 0.04
CA SER A 267 4.57 -11.26 -0.64
C SER A 267 4.36 -11.01 -2.13
N SER A 268 3.48 -11.81 -2.78
CA SER A 268 3.10 -11.63 -4.18
C SER A 268 2.50 -10.25 -4.45
N SER A 269 1.65 -9.75 -3.56
CA SER A 269 1.03 -8.44 -3.70
C SER A 269 2.03 -7.31 -3.41
N GLN A 270 2.94 -7.50 -2.47
CA GLN A 270 4.00 -6.52 -2.18
C GLN A 270 4.94 -6.35 -3.38
N LEU A 271 5.33 -7.46 -4.01
CA LEU A 271 6.06 -7.43 -5.28
C LEU A 271 5.24 -6.75 -6.39
N ALA A 272 3.95 -7.09 -6.51
CA ALA A 272 3.06 -6.48 -7.50
C ALA A 272 2.93 -4.95 -7.34
N VAL A 273 3.05 -4.40 -6.12
CA VAL A 273 3.07 -2.95 -5.91
C VAL A 273 4.24 -2.30 -6.63
N ILE A 274 5.44 -2.86 -6.51
CA ILE A 274 6.64 -2.30 -7.15
C ILE A 274 6.52 -2.37 -8.67
N MET A 275 6.10 -3.53 -9.18
CA MET A 275 5.84 -3.70 -10.61
C MET A 275 4.75 -2.74 -11.12
N ALA A 276 3.73 -2.44 -10.31
CA ALA A 276 2.67 -1.50 -10.68
C ALA A 276 3.17 -0.06 -10.67
N VAL A 277 4.15 0.29 -9.83
CA VAL A 277 4.83 1.60 -9.87
C VAL A 277 5.61 1.73 -11.17
N GLU A 278 6.37 0.69 -11.55
CA GLU A 278 7.08 0.64 -12.83
C GLU A 278 6.14 0.80 -14.03
N GLU A 279 5.05 0.04 -14.06
CA GLU A 279 4.02 0.14 -15.10
C GLU A 279 3.42 1.56 -15.18
N GLN A 280 3.08 2.16 -14.03
CA GLN A 280 2.54 3.52 -13.97
C GLN A 280 3.52 4.56 -14.52
N LEU A 281 4.81 4.42 -14.20
CA LEU A 281 5.88 5.27 -14.72
C LEU A 281 6.07 5.11 -16.23
N ALA A 282 5.77 3.92 -16.77
CA ALA A 282 5.71 3.66 -18.21
C ALA A 282 4.39 4.13 -18.87
N GLY A 283 3.44 4.63 -18.08
CA GLY A 283 2.15 5.15 -18.53
C GLY A 283 1.02 4.10 -18.59
N GLY A 284 1.25 2.89 -18.09
CA GLY A 284 0.23 1.84 -17.94
C GLY A 284 -0.54 1.94 -16.63
N SER A 285 -1.57 1.09 -16.48
CA SER A 285 -2.31 0.91 -15.23
C SER A 285 -3.04 -0.44 -15.22
N GLY A 286 -3.39 -0.92 -14.02
CA GLY A 286 -4.19 -2.15 -13.89
C GLY A 286 -4.68 -2.47 -12.48
N ALA A 287 -5.56 -3.47 -12.40
CA ALA A 287 -6.07 -4.01 -11.15
C ALA A 287 -5.38 -5.34 -10.78
N TYR A 288 -4.65 -5.35 -9.67
CA TYR A 288 -3.82 -6.48 -9.27
C TYR A 288 -4.18 -7.05 -7.90
N GLY A 289 -3.89 -8.34 -7.70
CA GLY A 289 -4.03 -9.00 -6.41
C GLY A 289 -4.77 -10.33 -6.50
N SER A 290 -5.46 -10.69 -5.41
CA SER A 290 -6.12 -11.99 -5.27
C SER A 290 -7.64 -11.91 -5.37
N ALA A 291 -8.23 -10.71 -5.30
CA ALA A 291 -9.67 -10.57 -5.40
C ALA A 291 -10.17 -10.91 -6.81
N ALA A 292 -11.42 -11.36 -6.92
CA ALA A 292 -12.03 -11.69 -8.21
C ALA A 292 -12.19 -10.48 -9.16
N SER A 293 -12.08 -9.25 -8.63
CA SER A 293 -12.08 -8.01 -9.39
C SER A 293 -10.68 -7.56 -9.86
N ALA A 294 -9.63 -8.37 -9.63
CA ALA A 294 -8.31 -8.13 -10.18
C ALA A 294 -8.20 -8.72 -11.60
N ASP A 295 -7.51 -8.01 -12.49
CA ASP A 295 -7.20 -8.44 -13.86
C ASP A 295 -6.13 -9.55 -13.86
N ALA A 296 -5.16 -9.43 -12.95
CA ALA A 296 -4.06 -10.36 -12.77
C ALA A 296 -3.52 -10.35 -11.33
N ALA A 297 -2.61 -11.27 -11.00
CA ALA A 297 -1.94 -11.25 -9.71
C ALA A 297 -0.92 -10.10 -9.57
N ALA A 298 -0.28 -9.73 -10.68
CA ALA A 298 0.71 -8.66 -10.81
C ALA A 298 0.75 -8.19 -12.29
N PRO A 299 1.35 -7.03 -12.59
CA PRO A 299 1.71 -6.66 -13.95
C PRO A 299 2.53 -7.74 -14.65
N ALA A 300 2.54 -7.72 -15.98
CA ALA A 300 3.45 -8.58 -16.73
C ALA A 300 4.90 -8.09 -16.56
N LEU A 301 5.86 -9.00 -16.50
CA LEU A 301 7.27 -8.64 -16.65
C LEU A 301 7.48 -8.21 -18.11
N GLU A 302 8.09 -7.05 -18.31
CA GLU A 302 8.55 -6.65 -19.64
C GLU A 302 9.78 -7.50 -20.05
N ASP A 303 9.88 -7.82 -21.35
CA ASP A 303 10.97 -8.63 -21.93
C ASP A 303 12.27 -7.84 -22.16
#